data_AF-A0A317SL68-F1
#
_entry.id   AF-A0A317SL68-F1
#
_cell.length_a   1.000
_cell.length_b   1.000
_cell.length_c   1.000
_cell.angle_alpha   90.00
_cell.angle_beta   90.00
_cell.angle_gamma   90.00
#
_symmetry.space_group_name_H-M   'P 1'
#
loop_
_entity.id
_entity.type
_entity.pdbx_description
1 polymer ?
#
loop_
_entity_poly.entity_id
_entity_poly.type
_entity_poly.pdbx_seq_one_letter_code
_entity_poly.pdbx_strand_id
1 'polypeptide(L)' 'IAYPTQQQRTYYKGRKCKYCLKYYAIVIPDGLISHLFGPVDGRRNDTFLWQESGLLQILQQYA' A
#
# COMPACT_ATOMS: atom_id res chain seq x y z
N ILE A 1 -13.85 18.40 -16.09
CA ILE A 1 -13.75 17.42 -14.98
C ILE A 1 -13.80 16.03 -15.63
N ALA A 2 -12.75 15.22 -15.48
CA ALA A 2 -12.71 13.88 -16.08
C ALA A 2 -13.68 12.96 -15.32
N TYR A 3 -14.68 12.42 -16.01
CA TYR A 3 -15.60 11.44 -15.44
C TYR A 3 -14.87 10.10 -15.29
N PRO A 4 -15.02 9.41 -14.14
CA PRO A 4 -14.26 8.20 -13.86
C PRO A 4 -14.66 7.09 -14.81
N THR A 5 -13.79 6.84 -15.78
CA THR A 5 -14.14 6.11 -16.99
C THR A 5 -14.04 4.60 -16.76
N GLN A 6 -13.05 4.10 -16.01
CA GLN A 6 -13.00 2.73 -15.47
C GLN A 6 -12.14 2.66 -14.20
N GLN A 7 -12.59 1.90 -13.19
CA GLN A 7 -11.93 1.59 -11.91
C GLN A 7 -11.42 2.76 -11.04
N GLN A 8 -11.50 4.04 -11.47
CA GLN A 8 -11.06 5.19 -10.66
C GLN A 8 -11.73 5.29 -9.27
N ARG A 9 -12.92 4.71 -9.09
CA ARG A 9 -13.57 4.59 -7.77
C ARG A 9 -12.78 3.74 -6.77
N THR A 10 -12.01 2.74 -7.22
CA THR A 10 -11.19 1.90 -6.32
C THR A 10 -9.92 2.65 -5.87
N TYR A 11 -9.39 3.52 -6.72
CA TYR A 11 -8.25 4.38 -6.39
C TYR A 11 -8.62 5.60 -5.55
N TYR A 12 -9.91 6.00 -5.53
CA TYR A 12 -10.35 7.17 -4.78
C TYR A 12 -10.38 6.91 -3.27
N LYS A 13 -9.58 7.67 -2.52
CA LYS A 13 -9.58 7.66 -1.06
C LYS A 13 -10.48 8.77 -0.52
N GLY A 14 -11.72 8.41 -0.18
CA GLY A 14 -12.77 9.35 0.27
C GLY A 14 -12.32 10.31 1.36
N ARG A 15 -11.68 9.82 2.44
CA ARG A 15 -11.20 10.68 3.55
C ARG A 15 -10.16 11.73 3.13
N LYS A 16 -9.41 11.49 2.06
CA LYS A 16 -8.37 12.40 1.56
C LYS A 16 -8.78 13.12 0.28
N CYS A 17 -9.97 12.83 -0.25
CA CYS A 17 -10.50 13.33 -1.51
C CYS A 17 -9.50 13.28 -2.67
N LYS A 18 -8.68 12.22 -2.73
CA LYS A 18 -7.60 12.06 -3.71
C LYS A 18 -7.60 10.65 -4.27
N TYR A 19 -7.23 10.54 -5.54
CA TYR A 19 -6.89 9.26 -6.16
C TYR A 19 -5.46 8.90 -5.76
N CYS A 20 -5.26 7.75 -5.13
CA CYS A 20 -3.93 7.34 -4.69
C CYS A 20 -3.73 5.83 -4.82
N LEU A 21 -2.48 5.46 -5.08
CA LEU A 21 -1.95 4.13 -4.87
C LEU A 21 -1.22 4.11 -3.53
N LYS A 22 -1.40 3.03 -2.78
CA LYS A 22 -0.68 2.80 -1.54
C LYS A 22 0.46 1.82 -1.79
N TYR A 23 1.59 2.12 -1.17
CA TYR A 23 2.74 1.25 -1.06
C TYR A 23 3.07 1.09 0.42
N TYR A 24 3.60 -0.06 0.77
CA TYR A 24 4.12 -0.38 2.09
C TYR A 24 5.60 -0.69 1.94
N ALA A 25 6.45 0.04 2.65
CA ALA A 25 7.89 -0.09 2.54
C ALA A 25 8.56 -0.08 3.91
N ILE A 26 9.59 -0.90 4.08
CA ILE A 26 10.52 -0.81 5.20
C ILE A 26 11.85 -0.28 4.67
N VAL A 27 12.37 0.73 5.36
CA VAL A 27 13.66 1.35 5.07
C VAL A 27 14.61 1.00 6.21
N ILE A 28 15.77 0.45 5.87
CA ILE A 28 16.87 0.16 6.80
C ILE A 28 17.54 1.48 7.20
N PRO A 29 18.17 1.60 8.39
CA PRO A 29 18.94 2.78 8.79
C PRO A 29 19.92 3.33 7.73
N ASP A 30 20.47 2.48 6.87
CA ASP A 30 21.37 2.86 5.76
C ASP A 30 20.65 3.54 4.58
N GLY A 31 19.32 3.69 4.66
CA GLY A 31 18.49 4.31 3.62
C GLY A 31 18.04 3.37 2.51
N LEU A 32 18.46 2.10 2.54
CA LEU A 32 18.02 1.09 1.59
C LEU A 32 16.60 0.59 1.91
N ILE A 33 15.81 0.34 0.87
CA ILE A 33 14.47 -0.27 1.01
C ILE A 33 14.64 -1.78 1.11
N SER A 34 14.40 -2.35 2.29
CA SER A 34 14.50 -3.81 2.51
C SER A 34 13.28 -4.58 2.05
N HIS A 35 12.12 -3.94 2.13
CA HIS A 35 10.85 -4.52 1.73
C HIS A 35 10.00 -3.46 1.07
N LEU A 36 9.40 -3.79 -0.07
CA LEU A 36 8.48 -2.94 -0.79
C LEU A 36 7.31 -3.80 -1.28
N PHE A 37 6.10 -3.39 -0.92
CA PHE A 37 4.86 -4.04 -1.31
C PHE A 37 3.85 -3.03 -1.86
N GLY A 38 3.26 -3.36 -3.00
CA GLY A 38 2.32 -2.52 -3.75
C GLY A 38 2.55 -2.64 -5.26
N PRO A 39 1.74 -1.99 -6.13
CA PRO A 39 0.70 -1.00 -5.83
C PRO A 39 -0.62 -1.59 -5.33
N VAL A 40 -1.20 -0.99 -4.28
CA VAL A 40 -2.53 -1.34 -3.77
C VAL A 40 -3.49 -0.16 -3.94
N ASP A 41 -4.74 -0.46 -4.28
CA ASP A 41 -5.83 0.51 -4.37
C ASP A 41 -5.96 1.38 -3.10
N GLY A 42 -6.05 2.70 -3.29
CA GLY A 42 -6.16 3.69 -2.21
C GLY A 42 -7.37 3.52 -1.28
N ARG A 43 -8.39 2.78 -1.72
CA ARG A 43 -9.58 2.42 -0.92
C ARG A 43 -9.29 1.39 0.17
N ARG A 44 -8.28 0.52 0.01
CA ARG A 44 -7.96 -0.52 0.99
C ARG A 44 -7.36 0.08 2.26
N ASN A 45 -7.65 -0.51 3.42
CA ASN A 45 -7.10 -0.04 4.70
C ASN A 45 -5.63 -0.43 4.86
N ASP A 46 -4.90 0.25 5.74
CA ASP A 46 -3.48 -0.04 5.97
C ASP A 46 -3.26 -1.43 6.59
N THR A 47 -4.25 -1.92 7.36
CA THR A 47 -4.27 -3.32 7.87
C THR A 47 -4.27 -4.35 6.75
N PHE A 48 -4.92 -4.06 5.63
CA PHE A 48 -4.92 -4.93 4.46
C PHE A 48 -3.52 -4.99 3.84
N LEU A 49 -2.83 -3.84 3.73
CA LEU A 49 -1.45 -3.83 3.25
C LEU A 49 -0.52 -4.63 4.16
N TRP A 50 -0.68 -4.52 5.49
CA TRP A 50 0.13 -5.30 6.43
C TRP A 50 -0.06 -6.81 6.25
N GLN A 51 -1.30 -7.28 6.16
CA GLN A 51 -1.60 -8.71 5.98
C GLN A 51 -1.08 -9.25 4.64
N GLU A 52 -1.35 -8.54 3.55
CA GLU A 52 -0.97 -8.97 2.20
C GLU A 52 0.54 -8.83 1.94
N SER A 53 1.24 -7.97 2.68
CA SER A 53 2.68 -7.75 2.50
C SER A 53 3.53 -8.98 2.79
N GLY A 54 2.98 -10.01 3.46
CA GLY A 54 3.73 -11.18 3.93
C GLY A 54 4.81 -10.85 4.96
N LEU A 55 4.91 -9.59 5.39
CA LEU A 55 6.04 -9.11 6.17
C LEU A 55 6.11 -9.78 7.54
N LEU A 56 4.95 -10.07 8.14
CA LEU A 56 4.89 -10.81 9.39
C LEU A 56 5.56 -12.18 9.30
N GLN A 57 5.35 -12.90 8.18
CA GLN A 57 5.96 -14.22 7.99
C GLN A 57 7.47 -14.12 7.78
N ILE A 58 7.92 -13.11 7.05
CA ILE A 58 9.35 -12.83 6.87
C ILE A 58 9.98 -12.53 8.23
N LEU A 59 9.37 -11.65 9.03
CA LEU A 59 9.86 -11.34 10.37
C LEU A 59 9.88 -12.58 11.27
N GLN A 60 8.87 -13.43 11.22
CA GLN A 60 8.84 -14.68 12.00
C GLN A 60 9.90 -15.69 11.56
N GLN A 61 10.27 -15.72 10.28
CA GLN A 61 11.29 -16.63 9.76
C GLN A 61 12.71 -16.24 10.21
N TYR A 62 12.96 -14.94 10.43
CA TYR A 62 14.27 -14.39 10.78
C TYR A 62 14.34 -13.81 12.21
N ALA A 63 13.30 -14.03 13.03
CA ALA A 63 13.27 -13.69 14.46
C ALA A 63 14.07 -14.69 15.29
#